data_AF-A0A162PD07-F1
#
_entry.id   AF-A0A162PD07-F1
#
_cell.length_a   1.000
_cell.length_b   1.000
_cell.length_c   1.000
_cell.angle_alpha   90.00
_cell.angle_beta   90.00
_cell.angle_gamma   90.00
#
_symmetry.space_group_name_H-M   'P 1'
#
loop_
_entity.id
_entity.type
_entity.pdbx_description
1 polymer ?
#
loop_
_entity_poly.entity_id
_entity_poly.type
_entity_poly.pdbx_seq_one_letter_code
_entity_poly.pdbx_strand_id
1 'polypeptide(L)'
;MKNLVTLFLLLLFGHVFSQKKPNDTIIFEFNNKFDAVIYRTHHGIKEISGFNILIGKRKIYFNTAVNSNFKLKNKTLKNIKNNIQLEQIIISDSPEKHYLFLILYKNRYYYADYLLRTVECN
;
A
#
# COMPACT_ATOMS: atom_id res chain seq x y z
N MET A 1 40.65 9.70 28.23
CA MET A 1 39.70 8.55 28.21
C MET A 1 38.21 8.95 28.11
N LYS A 2 37.80 10.18 28.47
CA LYS A 2 36.40 10.61 28.36
C LYS A 2 35.89 10.73 26.90
N ASN A 3 36.75 11.13 25.96
CA ASN A 3 36.36 11.37 24.56
C ASN A 3 36.11 10.09 23.74
N LEU A 4 36.65 8.94 24.17
CA LEU A 4 36.45 7.65 23.53
C LEU A 4 35.06 7.06 23.84
N VAL A 5 34.54 7.33 25.04
CA VAL A 5 33.21 6.87 25.46
C VAL A 5 32.12 7.59 24.66
N THR A 6 32.29 8.88 24.39
CA THR A 6 31.34 9.67 23.58
C THR A 6 31.27 9.18 22.13
N LEU A 7 32.42 8.78 21.55
CA LEU A 7 32.48 8.23 20.19
C LEU A 7 31.79 6.86 20.11
N PHE A 8 31.92 6.05 21.15
CA PHE A 8 31.29 4.72 21.23
C PHE A 8 29.77 4.80 21.41
N LEU A 9 29.26 5.77 22.17
CA LEU A 9 27.82 6.04 22.28
C LEU A 9 27.20 6.51 20.96
N LEU A 10 27.90 7.35 20.18
CA LEU A 10 27.42 7.82 18.88
C LEU A 10 27.27 6.70 17.84
N LEU A 11 28.16 5.70 17.87
CA LEU A 11 28.07 4.52 17.02
C LEU A 11 26.91 3.58 17.40
N LEU A 12 26.55 3.50 18.68
CA LEU A 12 25.41 2.70 19.14
C LEU A 12 24.05 3.31 18.75
N PHE A 13 23.95 4.65 18.68
CA PHE A 13 22.72 5.32 18.23
C PHE A 13 22.56 5.38 16.69
N GLY A 14 23.65 5.24 15.93
CA GLY A 14 23.62 5.29 14.46
C GLY A 14 22.85 4.15 13.78
N HIS A 15 22.58 3.06 14.49
CA HIS A 15 21.86 1.90 13.94
C HIS A 15 20.34 1.92 14.15
N VAL A 16 19.81 2.83 14.98
CA VAL A 16 18.37 2.83 15.34
C VAL A 16 17.49 3.44 14.24
N PHE A 17 18.08 4.09 13.22
CA PHE A 17 17.34 4.67 12.09
C PHE A 17 17.58 3.94 10.76
N SER A 18 17.75 2.61 10.78
CA SER A 18 17.56 1.84 9.55
C SER A 18 16.07 1.79 9.23
N GLN A 19 15.57 2.81 8.50
CA GLN A 19 14.22 2.80 7.96
C GLN A 19 14.04 1.53 7.12
N LYS A 20 13.24 0.58 7.60
CA LYS A 20 12.90 -0.65 6.88
C LYS A 20 12.31 -0.24 5.53
N LYS A 21 13.00 -0.60 4.45
CA LYS A 21 12.50 -0.37 3.09
C LYS A 21 11.09 -0.97 2.94
N PRO A 22 10.16 -0.30 2.23
CA PRO A 22 8.85 -0.86 1.86
C PRO A 22 9.05 -2.11 0.99
N ASN A 23 9.11 -3.30 1.60
CA ASN A 23 9.66 -4.47 0.89
C ASN A 23 8.64 -5.34 0.16
N ASP A 24 7.33 -5.17 0.39
CA ASP A 24 6.33 -6.06 -0.19
C ASP A 24 5.26 -5.30 -0.98
N THR A 25 5.10 -5.67 -2.25
CA THR A 25 3.96 -5.25 -3.07
C THR A 25 2.90 -6.34 -2.99
N ILE A 26 1.73 -5.98 -2.48
CA ILE A 26 0.57 -6.86 -2.35
C ILE A 26 -0.32 -6.62 -3.55
N ILE A 27 -0.52 -7.66 -4.36
CA ILE A 27 -1.43 -7.63 -5.50
C ILE A 27 -2.63 -8.48 -5.16
N PHE A 28 -3.84 -7.96 -5.36
CA PHE A 28 -5.06 -8.75 -5.24
C PHE A 28 -6.02 -8.51 -6.40
N GLU A 29 -6.79 -9.54 -6.75
CA GLU A 29 -7.70 -9.51 -7.89
C GLU A 29 -9.06 -8.90 -7.50
N PHE A 30 -9.58 -8.02 -8.36
CA PHE A 30 -10.92 -7.46 -8.20
C PHE A 30 -11.99 -8.51 -8.49
N ASN A 31 -12.91 -8.71 -7.54
CA ASN A 31 -14.02 -9.64 -7.67
C ASN A 31 -15.30 -8.92 -8.13
N ASN A 32 -15.65 -9.06 -9.41
CA ASN A 32 -16.84 -8.42 -10.00
C ASN A 32 -18.18 -8.79 -9.32
N LYS A 33 -18.24 -9.87 -8.52
CA LYS A 33 -19.47 -10.28 -7.82
C LYS A 33 -19.66 -9.52 -6.50
N PHE A 34 -18.58 -9.14 -5.82
CA PHE A 34 -18.64 -8.63 -4.44
C PHE A 34 -18.07 -7.21 -4.30
N ASP A 35 -17.15 -6.85 -5.17
CA ASP A 35 -16.46 -5.57 -5.17
C ASP A 35 -17.16 -4.55 -6.07
N ALA A 36 -16.89 -3.27 -5.83
CA ALA A 36 -17.47 -2.19 -6.61
C ALA A 36 -16.41 -1.17 -7.02
N VAL A 37 -16.48 -0.73 -8.27
CA VAL A 37 -15.64 0.37 -8.79
C VAL A 37 -16.32 1.70 -8.48
N ILE A 38 -15.56 2.63 -7.91
CA ILE A 38 -16.02 3.98 -7.62
C ILE A 38 -15.49 4.90 -8.71
N TYR A 39 -16.38 5.71 -9.25
CA TYR A 39 -16.07 6.65 -10.32
C TYR A 39 -16.27 8.08 -9.85
N ARG A 40 -15.44 8.98 -10.37
CA ARG A 40 -15.62 10.43 -10.27
C ARG A 40 -15.70 11.01 -11.67
N THR A 41 -16.58 11.98 -11.85
CA THR A 41 -16.68 12.72 -13.10
C THR A 41 -15.94 14.04 -12.97
N HIS A 42 -14.97 14.30 -13.84
CA HIS A 42 -14.23 15.55 -13.91
C HIS A 42 -14.32 16.10 -15.33
N HIS A 43 -14.88 17.30 -15.51
CA HIS A 43 -15.15 17.91 -16.82
C HIS A 43 -15.90 16.97 -17.81
N GLY A 44 -16.88 16.20 -17.34
CA GLY A 44 -17.64 15.26 -18.16
C GLY A 44 -16.95 13.92 -18.45
N ILE A 45 -15.68 13.75 -18.05
CA ILE A 45 -14.93 12.51 -18.19
C ILE A 45 -15.10 11.67 -16.92
N LYS A 46 -15.55 10.42 -17.08
CA LYS A 46 -15.75 9.47 -15.98
C LYS A 46 -14.47 8.68 -15.76
N GLU A 47 -13.85 8.89 -14.60
CA GLU A 47 -12.59 8.24 -14.21
C GLU A 47 -12.79 7.38 -12.97
N ILE A 48 -11.98 6.33 -12.82
CA ILE A 48 -11.99 5.50 -11.62
C ILE A 48 -11.30 6.29 -10.50
N SER A 49 -12.04 6.55 -9.42
CA SER A 49 -11.52 7.25 -8.23
C SER A 49 -11.19 6.31 -7.08
N GLY A 50 -11.71 5.09 -7.08
CA GLY A 50 -11.42 4.11 -6.06
C GLY A 50 -12.15 2.79 -6.26
N PHE A 51 -12.01 1.91 -5.27
CA PHE A 51 -12.64 0.58 -5.24
C PHE A 51 -13.16 0.29 -3.84
N ASN A 52 -14.37 -0.25 -3.74
CA ASN A 52 -14.86 -0.88 -2.53
C ASN A 52 -14.64 -2.38 -2.64
N ILE A 53 -13.75 -2.92 -1.82
CA ILE A 53 -13.35 -4.33 -1.84
C ILE A 53 -13.96 -5.03 -0.62
N LEU A 54 -14.61 -6.18 -0.83
CA LEU A 54 -15.13 -6.98 0.27
C LEU A 54 -13.99 -7.80 0.90
N ILE A 55 -13.57 -7.37 2.09
CA ILE A 55 -12.49 -8.01 2.85
C ILE A 55 -13.09 -8.62 4.12
N GLY A 56 -13.03 -9.94 4.23
CA GLY A 56 -13.78 -10.69 5.25
C GLY A 56 -15.29 -10.42 5.15
N LYS A 57 -15.87 -9.77 6.16
CA LYS A 57 -17.30 -9.39 6.21
C LYS A 57 -17.57 -7.90 5.96
N ARG A 58 -16.55 -7.11 5.63
CA ARG A 58 -16.64 -5.64 5.52
C ARG A 58 -16.18 -5.14 4.16
N LYS A 59 -16.81 -4.08 3.67
CA LYS A 59 -16.32 -3.36 2.49
C LYS A 59 -15.31 -2.30 2.93
N ILE A 60 -14.13 -2.32 2.34
CA ILE A 60 -13.06 -1.35 2.58
C ILE A 60 -12.89 -0.52 1.31
N TYR A 61 -12.89 0.80 1.48
CA TYR A 61 -12.62 1.73 0.38
C TYR A 61 -11.12 1.87 0.17
N PHE A 62 -10.69 1.66 -1.06
CA PHE A 62 -9.35 1.95 -1.53
C PHE A 62 -9.42 3.12 -2.50
N ASN A 63 -8.74 4.21 -2.16
CA ASN A 63 -8.49 5.33 -3.05
C ASN A 63 -7.45 4.93 -4.10
N THR A 64 -7.65 5.34 -5.35
CA THR A 64 -6.65 5.16 -6.42
C THR A 64 -6.34 6.50 -7.06
N ALA A 65 -5.06 6.72 -7.37
CA ALA A 65 -4.65 7.81 -8.25
C ALA A 65 -4.86 7.42 -9.72
N VAL A 66 -5.14 8.42 -10.58
CA VAL A 66 -5.51 8.23 -12.00
C VAL A 66 -4.35 7.74 -12.88
N ASN A 67 -3.12 7.67 -12.38
CA ASN A 67 -1.96 7.31 -13.20
C ASN A 67 -1.62 5.80 -13.12
N SER A 68 -2.34 5.00 -13.91
CA SER A 68 -2.31 3.52 -13.88
C SER A 68 -1.19 2.86 -14.72
N ASN A 69 -0.19 3.60 -15.19
CA ASN A 69 0.98 3.02 -15.85
C ASN A 69 2.04 2.58 -14.83
N PHE A 70 1.68 1.70 -13.91
CA PHE A 70 2.65 1.11 -13.00
C PHE A 70 3.61 0.18 -13.76
N LYS A 71 4.85 0.65 -13.97
CA LYS A 71 5.95 -0.22 -14.37
C LYS A 71 6.53 -0.86 -13.12
N LEU A 72 6.26 -2.15 -12.93
CA LEU A 72 6.92 -2.95 -11.90
C LEU A 72 8.44 -2.85 -12.07
N LYS A 73 9.13 -2.12 -11.19
CA LYS A 73 10.58 -2.17 -11.06
C LYS A 73 10.92 -3.03 -9.85
N ASN A 74 11.59 -4.17 -10.07
CA ASN A 74 12.27 -5.04 -9.09
C ASN A 74 11.75 -4.95 -7.64
N LYS A 75 10.47 -5.28 -7.42
CA LYS A 75 9.89 -5.47 -6.08
C LYS A 75 9.43 -6.92 -5.95
N THR A 76 9.56 -7.48 -4.75
CA THR A 76 8.97 -8.79 -4.43
C THR A 76 7.45 -8.66 -4.52
N LEU A 77 6.86 -9.42 -5.43
CA LEU A 77 5.42 -9.44 -5.65
C LEU A 77 4.81 -10.57 -4.86
N LYS A 78 3.85 -10.24 -4.01
CA LYS A 78 3.00 -11.21 -3.34
C LYS A 78 1.61 -11.11 -3.96
N ASN A 79 1.32 -12.03 -4.87
CA ASN A 79 -0.02 -12.20 -5.42
C ASN A 79 -0.90 -12.90 -4.38
N ILE A 80 -1.85 -12.16 -3.83
CA ILE A 80 -2.84 -12.66 -2.88
C ILE A 80 -4.11 -12.99 -3.66
N LYS A 81 -4.42 -14.29 -3.72
CA LYS A 81 -5.63 -14.81 -4.37
C LYS A 81 -6.79 -15.06 -3.40
N ASN A 82 -6.52 -15.03 -2.09
CA ASN A 82 -7.50 -15.38 -1.06
C ASN A 82 -7.85 -14.17 -0.18
N ASN A 83 -9.15 -13.95 0.00
CA ASN A 83 -9.70 -12.91 0.87
C ASN A 83 -9.19 -13.00 2.33
N ILE A 84 -9.03 -14.22 2.88
CA ILE A 84 -8.55 -14.41 4.26
C ILE A 84 -7.13 -13.87 4.44
N GLN A 85 -6.26 -14.08 3.45
CA GLN A 85 -4.89 -13.56 3.49
C GLN A 85 -4.88 -12.03 3.39
N LEU A 86 -5.73 -11.47 2.53
CA LEU A 86 -5.88 -10.01 2.42
C LEU A 86 -6.40 -9.42 3.73
N GLU A 87 -7.39 -10.04 4.37
CA GLU A 87 -7.92 -9.62 5.66
C GLU A 87 -6.83 -9.60 6.75
N GLN A 88 -6.02 -10.65 6.84
CA GLN A 88 -4.90 -10.72 7.78
C GLN A 88 -3.86 -9.61 7.52
N ILE A 89 -3.51 -9.36 6.25
CA ILE A 89 -2.58 -8.29 5.88
C ILE A 89 -3.14 -6.94 6.33
N ILE A 90 -4.40 -6.63 5.99
CA ILE A 90 -5.05 -5.36 6.34
C ILE A 90 -5.16 -5.16 7.85
N ILE A 91 -5.49 -6.22 8.61
CA ILE A 91 -5.55 -6.17 10.09
C ILE A 91 -4.17 -5.90 10.70
N SER A 92 -3.13 -6.49 10.11
CA SER A 92 -1.76 -6.36 10.60
C SER A 92 -1.03 -5.14 10.07
N ASP A 93 -1.62 -4.40 9.12
CA ASP A 93 -1.00 -3.22 8.53
C ASP A 93 -0.98 -2.07 9.53
N SER A 94 0.04 -1.23 9.43
CA SER A 94 0.23 -0.07 10.30
C SER A 94 0.87 1.07 9.52
N PRO A 95 0.78 2.33 9.99
CA PRO A 95 1.49 3.45 9.35
C PRO A 95 3.00 3.21 9.19
N GLU A 96 3.61 2.44 10.10
CA GLU A 96 5.01 2.04 10.06
C GLU A 96 5.32 0.93 9.04
N LYS A 97 4.30 0.20 8.58
CA LYS A 97 4.41 -0.82 7.54
C LYS A 97 4.02 -0.24 6.19
N HIS A 98 5.01 -0.11 5.32
CA HIS A 98 4.80 0.41 3.98
C HIS A 98 4.48 -0.72 2.98
N TYR A 99 3.33 -1.39 3.12
CA TYR A 99 2.83 -2.21 2.02
C TYR A 99 2.41 -1.30 0.87
N LEU A 100 2.74 -1.73 -0.35
CA LEU A 100 2.18 -1.17 -1.57
C LEU A 100 1.07 -2.08 -2.06
N PHE A 101 -0.17 -1.61 -2.05
CA PHE A 101 -1.30 -2.39 -2.55
C PHE A 101 -1.59 -2.06 -4.01
N LEU A 102 -1.85 -3.11 -4.78
CA LEU A 102 -2.28 -3.02 -6.17
C LEU A 102 -3.53 -3.86 -6.38
N ILE A 103 -4.53 -3.28 -7.04
CA ILE A 103 -5.74 -3.96 -7.47
C ILE A 103 -5.59 -4.33 -8.94
N LEU A 104 -5.70 -5.62 -9.28
CA LEU A 104 -5.80 -6.06 -10.66
C LEU A 104 -7.27 -6.02 -11.10
N TYR A 105 -7.61 -5.08 -11.99
CA TYR A 105 -8.94 -4.92 -12.56
C TYR A 105 -8.84 -4.74 -14.08
N LYS A 106 -9.60 -5.55 -14.85
CA LYS A 106 -9.60 -5.53 -16.33
C LYS A 106 -8.19 -5.53 -16.94
N ASN A 107 -7.32 -6.42 -16.44
CA ASN A 107 -5.91 -6.55 -16.86
C ASN A 107 -5.05 -5.30 -16.64
N ARG A 108 -5.47 -4.39 -15.77
CA ARG A 108 -4.70 -3.20 -15.37
C ARG A 108 -4.50 -3.18 -13.86
N TYR A 109 -3.33 -2.70 -13.44
CA TYR A 109 -3.01 -2.52 -12.03
C TYR A 109 -3.36 -1.10 -11.60
N TYR A 110 -4.06 -0.99 -10.49
CA TYR A 110 -4.41 0.28 -9.87
C TYR A 110 -3.73 0.36 -8.50
N TYR A 111 -3.08 1.50 -8.23
CA TYR A 111 -2.62 1.78 -6.89
C TYR A 111 -3.79 1.89 -5.94
N ALA A 112 -3.68 1.21 -4.82
CA ALA A 112 -4.75 1.14 -3.85
C ALA A 112 -4.20 1.64 -2.52
N ASP A 113 -4.78 2.72 -2.00
CA ASP A 113 -4.48 3.18 -0.65
C ASP A 113 -5.79 3.29 0.14
N TYR A 114 -5.87 2.59 1.26
CA TYR A 114 -7.04 2.58 2.13
C TYR A 114 -6.78 3.28 3.45
N LEU A 115 -5.51 3.57 3.76
CA LEU A 115 -5.13 4.43 4.86
C LEU A 115 -4.92 5.81 4.24
N LEU A 116 -5.56 6.85 4.78
CA LEU A 116 -5.20 8.22 4.42
C LEU A 116 -3.83 8.52 5.04
N ARG A 117 -2.76 7.96 4.47
CA ARG A 117 -1.39 8.23 4.88
C ARG A 117 -1.10 9.65 4.41
N THR A 118 -1.04 10.59 5.36
CA THR A 118 -0.47 11.90 5.09
C THR A 118 0.97 11.69 4.67
N VAL A 119 1.23 11.83 3.37
CA VAL A 119 2.59 12.03 2.90
C VAL A 119 2.98 13.41 3.41
N GLU A 120 3.66 13.46 4.56
CA GLU A 120 4.41 14.65 4.94
C GLU A 120 5.51 14.80 3.90
N CYS A 121 5.29 15.70 2.94
CA CYS A 121 6.35 16.20 2.08
C CYS A 121 7.31 16.98 2.97
N ASN A 122 8.40 16.33 3.41
CA ASN A 122 9.58 17.03 3.92
C ASN A 122 10.38 17.63 2.77
#